data_AF-A0A2K8TA98-F1
#
_entry.id   AF-A0A2K8TA98-F1
#
_cell.length_a   1.000
_cell.length_b   1.000
_cell.length_c   1.000
_cell.angle_alpha   90.00
_cell.angle_beta   90.00
_cell.angle_gamma   90.00
#
_symmetry.space_group_name_H-M   'P 1'
#
loop_
_entity.id
_entity.type
_entity.pdbx_description
1 polymer ?
#
loop_
_entity_poly.entity_id
_entity_poly.type
_entity_poly.pdbx_seq_one_letter_code
_entity_poly.pdbx_strand_id
1 'polypeptide(L)'
;MIEVTNETRYYISSLSETAQSFAERIRGYWGVENKVHYVRDVTQGEDKSRIRTTPLTQSFALARNFSLNLYRDNMFENMAQAQRLCSFGLDILKRIFRMK
;
A
#
# COMPACT_ATOMS: atom_id res chain seq x y z
N MET A 1 33.06 9.56 -9.23
CA MET A 1 32.98 10.38 -8.00
C MET A 1 31.54 10.29 -7.51
N ILE A 2 31.32 9.95 -6.24
CA ILE A 2 29.97 9.96 -5.64
C ILE A 2 29.74 11.38 -5.13
N GLU A 3 28.74 12.07 -5.66
CA GLU A 3 28.35 13.40 -5.20
C GLU A 3 27.46 13.25 -3.96
N VAL A 4 27.87 13.84 -2.84
CA VAL A 4 27.10 13.83 -1.60
C VAL A 4 26.34 15.15 -1.50
N THR A 5 25.02 15.07 -1.44
CA THR A 5 24.14 16.23 -1.23
C THR A 5 23.56 16.21 0.18
N ASN A 6 23.37 17.39 0.77
CA ASN A 6 22.71 17.57 2.07
C ASN A 6 21.36 18.25 1.87
N GLU A 7 20.33 17.74 2.53
CA GLU A 7 18.99 18.30 2.53
C GLU A 7 18.52 18.48 3.98
N THR A 8 17.99 19.66 4.31
CA THR A 8 17.39 19.95 5.62
C THR A 8 15.88 20.01 5.47
N ARG A 9 15.15 19.25 6.31
CA ARG A 9 13.69 19.25 6.36
C ARG A 9 13.21 19.65 7.74
N TYR A 10 12.19 20.50 7.80
CA TYR A 10 11.58 20.96 9.04
C TYR A 10 10.27 20.20 9.28
N TYR A 11 10.05 19.80 10.52
CA TYR A 11 8.85 19.06 10.94
C TYR A 11 8.29 19.67 12.21
N ILE A 12 6.98 19.56 12.39
CA ILE A 12 6.27 20.01 13.60
C ILE A 12 5.56 18.80 14.19
N SER A 13 5.68 18.64 15.51
CA SER A 13 5.09 17.52 16.23
C SER A 13 4.72 17.96 17.65
N SER A 14 3.63 17.39 18.18
CA SER A 14 3.29 17.49 19.59
C SER A 14 3.94 16.38 20.43
N LEU A 15 4.69 15.46 19.80
CA LEU A 15 5.40 14.39 20.49
C LEU A 15 6.60 14.96 21.26
N SER A 16 6.76 14.53 22.50
CA SER A 16 7.94 14.82 23.31
C SER A 16 8.96 13.68 23.13
N GLU A 17 9.78 13.78 22.07
CA GLU A 17 10.83 12.80 21.76
C GLU A 17 12.08 13.47 21.17
N THR A 18 13.19 12.74 21.10
CA THR A 18 14.42 13.24 20.48
C THR A 18 14.28 13.38 18.96
N ALA A 19 15.04 14.28 18.36
CA ALA A 19 15.06 14.44 16.90
C ALA A 19 15.43 13.15 16.17
N GLN A 20 16.32 12.33 16.75
CA GLN A 20 16.72 11.03 16.19
C GLN A 20 15.55 10.03 16.17
N SER A 21 14.86 9.84 17.30
CA SER A 21 13.66 8.98 17.39
C SER A 21 12.57 9.42 16.41
N PHE A 22 12.36 10.73 16.32
CA PHE A 22 11.36 11.27 15.40
C PHE A 22 11.74 11.02 13.94
N ALA A 23 13.01 11.22 13.58
CA ALA A 23 13.51 10.93 12.23
C ALA A 23 13.35 9.45 11.87
N GLU A 24 13.65 8.54 12.78
CA GLU A 24 13.44 7.08 12.60
C GLU A 24 11.96 6.76 12.38
N ARG A 25 11.06 7.38 13.13
CA ARG A 25 9.61 7.22 12.96
C ARG A 25 9.13 7.73 11.60
N ILE A 26 9.58 8.90 11.17
CA ILE A 26 9.27 9.46 9.84
C ILE A 26 9.79 8.52 8.75
N ARG A 27 11.02 8.03 8.87
CA ARG A 27 11.58 7.05 7.93
C ARG A 27 10.79 5.74 7.93
N GLY A 28 10.36 5.25 9.09
CA GLY A 28 9.51 4.06 9.21
C GLY A 28 8.16 4.22 8.53
N TYR A 29 7.58 5.42 8.56
CA TYR A 29 6.30 5.72 7.90
C TYR A 29 6.35 5.55 6.38
N TRP A 30 7.51 5.75 5.73
CA TRP A 30 7.68 5.44 4.30
C TRP A 30 7.35 3.98 3.94
N GLY A 31 7.42 3.07 4.91
CA GLY A 31 6.95 1.71 4.75
C GLY A 31 5.46 1.63 4.39
N VAL A 32 4.63 2.53 4.92
CA VAL A 32 3.19 2.61 4.59
C VAL A 32 3.00 3.09 3.16
N GLU A 33 3.71 4.15 2.77
CA GLU A 33 3.65 4.71 1.42
C GLU A 33 4.01 3.66 0.36
N ASN A 34 5.12 2.96 0.57
CA ASN A 34 5.58 1.95 -0.38
C ASN A 34 4.70 0.69 -0.38
N LYS A 35 4.27 0.22 0.80
CA LYS A 35 3.56 -1.07 0.89
C LYS A 35 2.06 -0.94 0.63
N VAL A 36 1.45 0.22 0.88
CA VAL A 36 -0.01 0.42 0.77
C VAL A 36 -0.35 1.36 -0.36
N HIS A 37 0.10 2.63 -0.29
CA HIS A 37 -0.31 3.67 -1.25
C HIS A 37 0.16 3.33 -2.67
N TYR A 38 1.47 3.11 -2.85
CA TYR A 38 2.01 2.76 -4.16
C TYR A 38 1.35 1.52 -4.78
N VAL A 39 1.06 0.48 -3.97
CA VAL A 39 0.39 -0.73 -4.46
C VAL A 39 -1.04 -0.41 -4.94
N ARG A 40 -1.79 0.39 -4.19
CA ARG A 40 -3.15 0.80 -4.59
C ARG A 40 -3.13 1.65 -5.86
N ASP A 41 -2.28 2.67 -5.86
CA ASP A 41 -2.22 3.70 -6.90
C ASP A 41 -1.75 3.12 -8.23
N VAL A 42 -0.66 2.34 -8.18
CA VAL A 42 0.00 1.84 -9.39
C VAL A 42 -0.43 0.41 -9.71
N THR A 43 -0.33 -0.52 -8.76
CA THR A 43 -0.56 -1.96 -9.02
C THR A 43 -2.05 -2.25 -9.22
N GLN A 44 -2.90 -1.73 -8.34
CA GLN A 44 -4.36 -1.87 -8.42
C GLN A 44 -5.02 -0.76 -9.26
N GLY A 45 -4.22 0.18 -9.79
CA GLY A 45 -4.65 1.19 -10.75
C GLY A 45 -5.63 2.22 -10.19
N GLU A 46 -5.53 2.57 -8.91
CA GLU A 46 -6.40 3.57 -8.29
C GLU A 46 -6.28 4.94 -8.96
N ASP A 47 -5.06 5.43 -9.23
CA ASP A 47 -4.82 6.72 -9.91
C ASP A 47 -5.45 6.79 -11.30
N LYS A 48 -5.47 5.65 -11.99
CA LYS A 48 -6.02 5.54 -13.36
C LYS A 48 -7.55 5.34 -13.35
N SER A 49 -8.16 5.17 -12.18
CA SER A 49 -9.60 4.89 -12.08
C SER A 49 -10.42 6.12 -12.47
N ARG A 50 -11.42 5.90 -13.35
CA ARG A 50 -12.35 6.95 -13.81
C ARG A 50 -13.73 6.85 -13.14
N ILE A 51 -13.85 6.06 -12.07
CA ILE A 51 -15.11 5.94 -11.32
C ILE A 51 -15.41 7.30 -10.68
N ARG A 52 -16.56 7.89 -11.01
CA ARG A 52 -17.02 9.19 -10.47
C ARG A 52 -18.41 9.11 -9.82
N THR A 53 -18.94 7.91 -9.68
CA THR A 53 -20.26 7.66 -9.10
C THR A 53 -20.12 7.34 -7.62
N THR A 54 -20.81 8.09 -6.77
CA THR A 54 -20.98 7.75 -5.35
C THR A 54 -22.09 6.71 -5.22
N PRO A 55 -21.94 5.63 -4.42
CA PRO A 55 -20.83 5.35 -3.49
C PRO A 55 -19.71 4.45 -4.06
N LEU A 56 -19.67 4.22 -5.37
CA LEU A 56 -18.72 3.28 -5.98
C LEU A 56 -17.26 3.64 -5.73
N THR A 57 -16.92 4.93 -5.61
CA THR A 57 -15.57 5.37 -5.26
C THR A 57 -15.14 4.83 -3.89
N GLN A 58 -15.99 4.94 -2.87
CA GLN A 58 -15.72 4.41 -1.53
C GLN A 58 -15.70 2.87 -1.53
N SER A 59 -16.66 2.23 -2.20
CA SER A 59 -16.72 0.77 -2.29
C SER A 59 -15.47 0.18 -2.93
N PHE A 60 -14.93 0.80 -3.98
CA PHE A 60 -13.70 0.34 -4.62
C PHE A 60 -12.46 0.57 -3.76
N ALA A 61 -12.39 1.66 -3.00
CA ALA A 61 -11.30 1.86 -2.03
C ALA A 61 -11.29 0.76 -0.96
N LEU A 62 -12.47 0.37 -0.45
CA LEU A 62 -12.62 -0.76 0.47
C LEU A 62 -12.22 -2.08 -0.18
N ALA A 63 -12.67 -2.36 -1.40
CA ALA A 63 -12.33 -3.59 -2.12
C ALA A 63 -10.82 -3.73 -2.39
N ARG A 64 -10.14 -2.63 -2.71
CA ARG A 64 -8.68 -2.57 -2.89
C ARG A 64 -7.93 -2.93 -1.60
N ASN A 65 -8.32 -2.32 -0.48
CA ASN A 65 -7.77 -2.65 0.83
C ASN A 65 -8.04 -4.11 1.22
N PHE A 66 -9.26 -4.58 0.99
CA PHE A 66 -9.66 -5.95 1.29
C PHE A 66 -8.81 -6.97 0.52
N SER A 67 -8.71 -6.82 -0.80
CA SER A 67 -7.86 -7.68 -1.63
C SER A 67 -6.38 -7.62 -1.24
N LEU A 68 -5.85 -6.44 -0.92
CA LEU A 68 -4.45 -6.29 -0.48
C LEU A 68 -4.19 -7.05 0.83
N ASN A 69 -5.13 -7.00 1.78
CA ASN A 69 -5.02 -7.75 3.03
C ASN A 69 -5.11 -9.26 2.79
N LEU A 70 -6.02 -9.71 1.93
CA LEU A 70 -6.12 -11.12 1.54
C LEU A 70 -4.84 -11.65 0.88
N TYR A 71 -4.19 -10.86 0.04
CA TYR A 71 -2.91 -11.23 -0.56
C TYR A 71 -1.83 -11.44 0.50
N ARG A 72 -1.75 -10.55 1.50
CA ARG A 72 -0.79 -10.65 2.59
C ARG A 72 -1.06 -11.82 3.52
N ASP A 73 -2.32 -12.06 3.86
CA ASP A 73 -2.74 -13.19 4.69
C ASP A 73 -2.40 -14.53 4.03
N ASN A 74 -2.42 -14.56 2.69
CA ASN A 74 -1.97 -15.71 1.88
C ASN A 74 -0.47 -15.69 1.58
N MET A 75 0.32 -14.93 2.34
CA MET A 75 1.79 -14.91 2.29
C MET A 75 2.38 -14.48 0.93
N PHE A 76 1.64 -13.74 0.11
CA PHE A 76 2.22 -13.15 -1.09
C PHE A 76 3.15 -11.99 -0.73
N GLU A 77 4.40 -12.05 -1.19
CA GLU A 77 5.36 -10.96 -1.04
C GLU A 77 5.24 -9.92 -2.17
N ASN A 78 4.83 -10.35 -3.38
CA ASN A 78 4.67 -9.50 -4.55
C ASN A 78 3.19 -9.29 -4.90
N MET A 79 2.68 -8.09 -4.61
CA MET A 79 1.27 -7.76 -4.81
C MET A 79 0.84 -7.73 -6.29
N ALA A 80 1.76 -7.40 -7.20
CA ALA A 80 1.47 -7.43 -8.62
C ALA A 80 1.34 -8.88 -9.14
N GLN A 81 2.15 -9.81 -8.62
CA GLN A 81 1.99 -11.23 -8.89
C GLN A 81 0.68 -11.77 -8.31
N ALA A 82 0.38 -11.44 -7.05
CA ALA A 82 -0.86 -11.85 -6.40
C ALA A 82 -2.09 -11.41 -7.20
N GLN A 83 -2.13 -10.13 -7.61
CA GLN A 83 -3.21 -9.60 -8.44
C GLN A 83 -3.36 -10.37 -9.76
N ARG A 84 -2.27 -10.59 -10.51
CA ARG A 84 -2.33 -11.34 -11.78
C ARG A 84 -2.87 -12.75 -11.59
N LEU A 85 -2.43 -13.45 -10.54
CA LEU A 85 -2.89 -14.80 -10.23
C LEU A 85 -4.38 -14.81 -9.84
N CYS A 86 -4.85 -13.83 -9.07
CA CYS A 86 -6.25 -13.76 -8.65
C CYS A 86 -7.18 -13.31 -9.78
N SER A 87 -6.71 -12.48 -10.71
CA SER A 87 -7.51 -12.00 -11.84
C SER A 87 -7.88 -13.12 -12.81
N PHE A 88 -7.04 -14.15 -12.97
CA PHE A 88 -7.24 -15.20 -13.98
C PHE A 88 -7.19 -16.63 -13.44
N GLY A 89 -6.77 -16.84 -12.19
CA GLY A 89 -6.67 -18.16 -11.55
C GLY A 89 -7.84 -18.41 -10.61
N LEU A 90 -8.92 -19.03 -11.13
CA LEU A 90 -10.12 -19.32 -10.35
C LEU A 90 -9.86 -20.16 -9.10
N ASP A 91 -8.92 -21.11 -9.14
CA ASP A 91 -8.59 -21.94 -7.98
C ASP A 91 -7.87 -21.14 -6.89
N ILE A 92 -7.00 -20.22 -7.29
CA ILE A 92 -6.30 -19.30 -6.37
C ILE A 92 -7.32 -18.35 -5.76
N LEU A 93 -8.21 -17.78 -6.58
CA LEU A 93 -9.29 -16.91 -6.12
C LEU A 93 -10.17 -17.65 -5.10
N LYS A 94 -10.62 -18.87 -5.42
CA LYS A 94 -11.41 -19.71 -4.51
C LYS A 94 -10.67 -20.00 -3.21
N ARG A 95 -9.36 -20.31 -3.27
CA ARG A 95 -8.55 -20.58 -2.07
C ARG A 95 -8.47 -19.35 -1.17
N ILE A 96 -8.23 -18.17 -1.74
CA ILE A 96 -8.08 -16.92 -1.00
C ILE A 96 -9.43 -16.45 -0.42
N PHE A 97 -10.53 -16.66 -1.13
CA PHE A 97 -11.87 -16.27 -0.68
C PHE A 97 -12.56 -17.30 0.24
N ARG A 98 -12.23 -18.60 0.13
CA ARG A 98 -12.69 -19.61 1.10
C ARG A 98 -11.83 -19.51 2.35
N MET A 99 -12.09 -18.48 3.14
CA MET A 99 -11.67 -18.45 4.53
C MET A 99 -12.29 -19.67 5.24
N LYS A 100 -11.46 -20.38 6.00
CA LYS A 100 -11.92 -21.40 6.97
C LYS A 100 -12.67 -20.73 8.10
#